data_AF-A0A8S0VVA3-F1
#
_entry.id   AF-A0A8S0VVA3-F1
#
_cell.length_a   1.000
_cell.length_b   1.000
_cell.length_c   1.000
_cell.angle_alpha   90.00
_cell.angle_beta   90.00
_cell.angle_gamma   90.00
#
_symmetry.space_group_name_H-M   'P 1'
#
loop_
_entity.id
_entity.type
_entity.pdbx_description
1 polymer ?
#
loop_
_entity_poly.entity_id
_entity_poly.type
_entity_poly.pdbx_seq_one_letter_code
_entity_poly.pdbx_strand_id
1 'polypeptide(L)'
;MTLSTVLDSTTSNQSYDYSSSLRANKRAVSSLRWFPKLTPYRLVVLSTTIGLGTAKAISSYIGYDTISITLEWISGVVLFLVLHLSGHYDSPSSKPASKFLRWIFDIDCLDLLWKVLSLVCVPRPNYLSDELPMPEKSELYGYRVQVTYYRLLVSGTIFSFGVGKASLVYLDYPSTANWVDWTLAVVLTSFLYVLGLYEMNSLGRWSWSFVQDRRYLFASGSSATPYCAGVVACLVWTAFFQYALLTYWNDPGWGNPPVSGPAYAFGVSLKLVVGMFIVVCILAGIFAFILLVKLLPAPFAVPQRAQSLVQTLAAKVFEALLVVSPKHFQANRWCRYIFEKNDLPAPYKQPFIVHFSIWMLIALFAASAPPLAYLTYKTLKSFLTPVFLYGTPGFENSLTTP
;
A
#
# COMPACT_ATOMS: atom_id res chain seq x y z
N MET A 1 -4.57 26.37 25.68
CA MET A 1 -5.98 26.74 25.93
C MET A 1 -6.83 25.58 25.44
N THR A 2 -7.34 24.76 26.34
CA THR A 2 -8.04 23.50 26.03
C THR A 2 -9.51 23.77 25.69
N LEU A 3 -10.02 23.09 24.66
CA LEU A 3 -11.39 23.28 24.13
C LEU A 3 -12.50 23.10 25.20
N SER A 4 -12.20 22.34 26.27
CA SER A 4 -13.13 22.03 27.35
C SER A 4 -13.47 23.21 28.26
N THR A 5 -12.55 24.16 28.46
CA THR A 5 -12.77 25.31 29.39
C THR A 5 -13.70 26.40 28.85
N VAL A 6 -14.10 26.34 27.57
CA VAL A 6 -14.98 27.33 26.93
C VAL A 6 -16.46 26.90 26.97
N LEU A 7 -16.75 25.64 27.31
CA LEU A 7 -18.09 25.05 27.18
C LEU A 7 -19.00 25.20 28.41
N ASP A 8 -18.48 25.59 29.59
CA ASP A 8 -19.26 25.50 30.85
C ASP A 8 -19.95 26.81 31.31
N SER A 9 -19.89 27.93 30.57
CA SER A 9 -20.33 29.23 31.13
C SER A 9 -21.41 30.01 30.36
N THR A 10 -22.26 29.40 29.53
CA THR A 10 -23.28 30.17 28.76
C THR A 10 -24.69 29.58 28.79
N THR A 11 -25.47 30.07 29.75
CA THR A 11 -26.92 29.94 29.84
C THR A 11 -27.66 30.75 28.76
N SER A 12 -28.39 30.00 27.92
CA SER A 12 -29.76 30.22 27.42
C SER A 12 -30.16 31.35 26.45
N ASN A 13 -29.29 32.11 25.78
CA ASN A 13 -29.76 33.00 24.69
C ASN A 13 -28.80 33.25 23.49
N GLN A 14 -27.74 32.44 23.32
CA GLN A 14 -26.74 32.63 22.26
C GLN A 14 -26.84 31.62 21.08
N SER A 15 -28.06 31.35 20.59
CA SER A 15 -28.23 30.38 19.48
C SER A 15 -27.80 30.90 18.10
N TYR A 16 -27.63 32.22 17.91
CA TYR A 16 -27.47 32.79 16.56
C TYR A 16 -26.02 33.02 16.08
N ASP A 17 -25.00 32.96 16.96
CA ASP A 17 -23.60 33.25 16.58
C ASP A 17 -22.63 32.05 16.73
N TYR A 18 -23.15 30.89 17.11
CA TYR A 18 -22.34 29.66 17.16
C TYR A 18 -22.02 29.12 15.76
N SER A 19 -22.94 29.28 14.79
CA SER A 19 -22.75 28.71 13.45
C SER A 19 -21.73 29.48 12.60
N SER A 20 -21.63 30.80 12.78
CA SER A 20 -20.67 31.71 12.13
C SER A 20 -19.26 31.48 12.66
N SER A 21 -19.07 31.43 13.98
CA SER A 21 -17.81 31.11 14.65
C SER A 21 -17.35 29.69 14.34
N LEU A 22 -18.26 28.71 14.32
CA LEU A 22 -17.94 27.34 13.90
C LEU A 22 -17.53 27.27 12.42
N ARG A 23 -18.16 28.04 11.52
CA ARG A 23 -17.77 28.12 10.10
C ARG A 23 -16.42 28.80 9.91
N ALA A 24 -16.16 29.90 10.61
CA ALA A 24 -14.88 30.61 10.55
C ALA A 24 -13.75 29.72 11.08
N ASN A 25 -13.97 29.02 12.20
CA ASN A 25 -13.03 28.06 12.75
C ASN A 25 -12.83 26.87 11.79
N LYS A 26 -13.91 26.35 11.17
CA LYS A 26 -13.82 25.28 10.17
C LYS A 26 -13.00 25.69 8.94
N ARG A 27 -13.07 26.94 8.50
CA ARG A 27 -12.20 27.47 7.42
C ARG A 27 -10.74 27.55 7.85
N ALA A 28 -10.46 28.07 9.05
CA ALA A 28 -9.10 28.11 9.59
C ALA A 28 -8.52 26.68 9.71
N VAL A 29 -9.29 25.74 10.25
CA VAL A 29 -8.93 24.32 10.36
C VAL A 29 -8.75 23.65 9.01
N SER A 30 -9.52 24.02 7.98
CA SER A 30 -9.37 23.45 6.63
C SER A 30 -8.03 23.79 5.95
N SER A 31 -7.33 24.82 6.43
CA SER A 31 -6.00 25.20 5.93
C SER A 31 -4.88 24.36 6.54
N LEU A 32 -5.10 23.73 7.69
CA LEU A 32 -4.14 22.85 8.34
C LEU A 32 -4.05 21.52 7.60
N ARG A 33 -2.82 21.02 7.43
CA ARG A 33 -2.60 19.67 6.90
C ARG A 33 -2.76 18.68 8.04
N TRP A 34 -3.57 17.65 7.84
CA TRP A 34 -3.64 16.53 8.75
C TRP A 34 -2.62 15.46 8.38
N PHE A 35 -1.97 14.89 9.39
CA PHE A 35 -1.10 13.73 9.28
C PHE A 35 -1.45 12.71 10.37
N PRO A 36 -1.33 11.41 10.09
CA PRO A 36 -1.59 10.38 11.10
C PRO A 36 -0.57 10.51 12.23
N LYS A 37 -1.05 10.33 13.46
CA LYS A 37 -0.20 10.32 14.64
C LYS A 37 0.69 9.08 14.63
N LEU A 38 2.00 9.27 14.81
CA LEU A 38 2.94 8.15 14.86
C LEU A 38 3.29 7.87 16.32
N THR A 39 2.51 7.02 16.98
CA THR A 39 2.71 6.71 18.40
C THR A 39 3.88 5.74 18.62
N PRO A 40 4.48 5.67 19.82
CA PRO A 40 5.47 4.66 20.14
C PRO A 40 5.00 3.23 19.83
N TYR A 41 3.74 2.90 20.12
CA TYR A 41 3.15 1.62 19.76
C TYR A 41 3.21 1.36 18.24
N ARG A 42 2.78 2.33 17.43
CA ARG A 42 2.78 2.20 15.95
C ARG A 42 4.21 2.09 15.39
N LEU A 43 5.18 2.76 16.01
CA LEU A 43 6.61 2.58 15.72
C LEU A 43 7.10 1.18 16.06
N VAL A 44 6.68 0.61 17.20
CA VAL A 44 7.03 -0.77 17.57
C VAL A 44 6.46 -1.75 16.54
N VAL A 45 5.21 -1.59 16.12
CA VAL A 45 4.60 -2.43 15.07
C VAL A 45 5.41 -2.35 13.77
N LEU A 46 5.74 -1.14 13.30
CA LEU A 46 6.53 -0.96 12.07
C LEU A 46 7.96 -1.49 12.20
N SER A 47 8.67 -1.14 13.27
CA SER A 47 10.06 -1.53 13.47
C SER A 47 10.22 -3.03 13.65
N THR A 48 9.31 -3.69 14.36
CA THR A 48 9.34 -5.15 14.52
C THR A 48 9.01 -5.87 13.21
N THR A 49 8.04 -5.37 12.43
CA THR A 49 7.72 -5.90 11.11
C THR A 49 8.93 -5.82 10.16
N ILE A 50 9.58 -4.66 10.10
CA ILE A 50 10.77 -4.44 9.26
C ILE A 50 11.96 -5.27 9.78
N GLY A 51 12.21 -5.22 11.08
CA GLY A 51 13.36 -5.87 11.73
C GLY A 51 13.29 -7.39 11.62
N LEU A 52 12.16 -8.00 11.99
CA LEU A 52 12.00 -9.45 11.95
C LEU A 52 11.88 -9.97 10.51
N GLY A 53 11.17 -9.26 9.63
CA GLY A 53 11.13 -9.61 8.21
C GLY A 53 12.53 -9.60 7.59
N THR A 54 13.33 -8.57 7.87
CA THR A 54 14.72 -8.49 7.39
C THR A 54 15.62 -9.56 8.01
N ALA A 55 15.54 -9.79 9.32
CA ALA A 55 16.31 -10.84 9.99
C ALA A 55 15.98 -12.23 9.43
N LYS A 56 14.71 -12.49 9.13
CA LYS A 56 14.27 -13.73 8.46
C LYS A 56 14.89 -13.87 7.08
N ALA A 57 14.82 -12.83 6.25
CA ALA A 57 15.39 -12.86 4.90
C ALA A 57 16.90 -13.10 4.91
N ILE A 58 17.64 -12.44 5.82
CA ILE A 58 19.09 -12.65 5.99
C ILE A 58 19.37 -14.08 6.45
N SER A 59 18.64 -14.58 7.45
CA SER A 59 18.86 -15.93 7.99
C SER A 59 18.63 -16.99 6.92
N SER A 60 17.57 -16.85 6.13
CA SER A 60 17.29 -17.73 5.00
C SER A 60 18.35 -17.62 3.91
N TYR A 61 18.84 -16.40 3.61
CA TYR A 61 19.89 -16.20 2.62
C TYR A 61 21.21 -16.89 3.00
N ILE A 62 21.55 -16.92 4.30
CA ILE A 62 22.74 -17.61 4.81
C ILE A 62 22.54 -19.14 4.87
N GLY A 63 21.32 -19.65 4.66
CA GLY A 63 20.99 -21.07 4.75
C GLY A 63 20.63 -21.55 6.16
N TYR A 64 20.34 -20.63 7.09
CA TYR A 64 19.85 -20.97 8.43
C TYR A 64 18.33 -21.11 8.46
N ASP A 65 17.83 -22.17 7.82
CA ASP A 65 16.39 -22.40 7.65
C ASP A 65 15.65 -22.57 8.98
N THR A 66 16.24 -23.27 9.96
CA THR A 66 15.63 -23.42 11.30
C THR A 66 15.42 -22.08 12.00
N ILE A 67 16.38 -21.15 11.88
CA ILE A 67 16.27 -19.81 12.47
C ILE A 67 15.19 -19.01 11.74
N SER A 68 15.19 -19.04 10.41
CA SER A 68 14.16 -18.38 9.58
C SER A 68 12.75 -18.85 9.92
N ILE A 69 12.55 -20.16 10.03
CA ILE A 69 11.26 -20.78 10.42
C ILE A 69 10.88 -20.36 11.85
N THR A 70 11.83 -20.38 12.79
CA THR A 70 11.59 -19.97 14.18
C THR A 70 11.17 -18.50 14.27
N LEU A 71 11.85 -17.62 13.52
CA LEU A 71 11.49 -16.20 13.43
C LEU A 71 10.08 -16.02 12.87
N GLU A 72 9.71 -16.79 11.85
CA GLU A 72 8.36 -16.76 11.28
C GLU A 72 7.29 -17.10 12.31
N TRP A 73 7.47 -18.16 13.10
CA TRP A 73 6.54 -18.55 14.16
C TRP A 73 6.42 -17.50 15.26
N ILE A 74 7.56 -16.99 15.74
CA ILE A 74 7.59 -15.98 16.81
C ILE A 74 6.94 -14.69 16.33
N SER A 75 7.30 -14.21 15.13
CA SER A 75 6.74 -12.97 14.58
C SER A 75 5.26 -13.11 14.23
N GLY A 76 4.89 -14.24 13.61
CA GLY A 76 3.57 -14.45 13.04
C GLY A 76 2.50 -14.78 14.07
N VAL A 77 2.86 -15.46 15.17
CA VAL A 77 1.90 -15.87 16.20
C VAL A 77 2.05 -15.01 17.44
N VAL A 78 3.21 -15.10 18.12
CA VAL A 78 3.38 -14.51 19.45
C VAL A 78 3.34 -12.99 19.37
N LEU A 79 4.20 -12.41 18.52
CA LEU A 79 4.29 -10.95 18.43
C LEU A 79 3.03 -10.36 17.81
N PHE A 80 2.47 -10.98 16.77
CA PHE A 80 1.21 -10.56 16.17
C PHE A 80 0.08 -10.51 17.20
N LEU A 81 -0.10 -11.55 18.03
CA LEU A 81 -1.14 -11.57 19.07
C LEU A 81 -0.92 -10.47 20.10
N VAL A 82 0.32 -10.31 20.61
CA VAL A 82 0.64 -9.27 21.60
C VAL A 82 0.37 -7.88 21.04
N LEU A 83 0.82 -7.60 19.81
CA LEU A 83 0.58 -6.30 19.16
C LEU A 83 -0.90 -6.11 18.88
N HIS A 84 -1.60 -7.13 18.36
CA HIS A 84 -3.03 -7.05 18.07
C HIS A 84 -3.85 -6.74 19.32
N LEU A 85 -3.60 -7.45 20.42
CA LEU A 85 -4.23 -7.19 21.72
C LEU A 85 -3.87 -5.80 22.25
N SER A 86 -2.61 -5.38 22.09
CA SER A 86 -2.16 -4.04 22.48
C SER A 86 -2.89 -2.95 21.68
N GLY A 87 -3.14 -3.18 20.39
CA GLY A 87 -3.86 -2.27 19.51
C GLY A 87 -5.30 -2.00 19.94
N HIS A 88 -5.93 -2.91 20.70
CA HIS A 88 -7.25 -2.63 21.29
C HIS A 88 -7.22 -1.47 22.30
N TYR A 89 -6.08 -1.21 22.93
CA TYR A 89 -5.90 -0.07 23.83
C TYR A 89 -5.61 1.25 23.09
N ASP A 90 -5.31 1.23 21.79
CA ASP A 90 -5.16 2.42 20.94
C ASP A 90 -6.54 3.02 20.56
N SER A 91 -7.65 2.36 20.93
CA SER A 91 -8.98 2.86 20.61
C SER A 91 -9.39 3.99 21.56
N PRO A 92 -9.84 5.16 21.05
CA PRO A 92 -10.30 6.28 21.87
C PRO A 92 -11.54 5.95 22.70
N SER A 93 -12.30 4.91 22.31
CA SER A 93 -13.47 4.42 23.05
C SER A 93 -13.13 3.47 24.20
N SER A 94 -11.92 2.91 24.22
CA SER A 94 -11.50 2.06 25.33
C SER A 94 -11.29 2.95 26.55
N LYS A 95 -12.04 2.67 27.63
CA LYS A 95 -11.92 3.33 28.95
C LYS A 95 -10.43 3.49 29.29
N PRO A 96 -10.03 4.60 29.94
CA PRO A 96 -8.64 5.03 29.99
C PRO A 96 -7.77 3.84 30.35
N ALA A 97 -7.00 3.37 29.37
CA ALA A 97 -5.95 2.40 29.60
C ALA A 97 -5.20 2.85 30.85
N SER A 98 -4.83 1.90 31.71
CA SER A 98 -4.16 2.19 32.98
C SER A 98 -3.16 3.33 32.77
N LYS A 99 -3.12 4.32 33.68
CA LYS A 99 -2.31 5.55 33.49
C LYS A 99 -0.87 5.26 33.03
N PHE A 100 -0.35 4.09 33.38
CA PHE A 100 0.95 3.56 32.96
C PHE A 100 1.09 3.25 31.46
N LEU A 101 0.05 2.80 30.74
CA LEU A 101 0.13 2.51 29.31
C LEU A 101 -0.16 3.72 28.43
N ARG A 102 -0.73 4.78 29.01
CA ARG A 102 -1.16 5.97 28.25
C ARG A 102 -0.02 6.58 27.41
N TRP A 103 1.22 6.58 27.91
CA TRP A 103 2.34 7.18 27.20
C TRP A 103 2.66 6.51 25.85
N ILE A 104 2.38 5.21 25.69
CA ILE A 104 2.73 4.47 24.47
C ILE A 104 1.78 4.77 23.29
N PHE A 105 0.56 5.25 23.60
CA PHE A 105 -0.49 5.59 22.63
C PHE A 105 -0.69 7.12 22.50
N ASP A 106 -0.43 7.89 23.56
CA ASP A 106 -0.69 9.34 23.54
C ASP A 106 0.47 10.19 23.02
N ILE A 107 1.70 9.71 23.08
CA ILE A 107 2.85 10.49 22.60
C ILE A 107 2.88 10.45 21.07
N ASP A 108 2.98 11.61 20.42
CA ASP A 108 3.26 11.70 18.98
C ASP A 108 4.78 11.72 18.77
N CYS A 109 5.35 10.65 18.20
CA CYS A 109 6.78 10.57 17.95
C CYS A 109 7.24 11.58 16.88
N LEU A 110 6.35 12.07 16.01
CA LEU A 110 6.70 13.13 15.08
C LEU A 110 7.04 14.42 15.81
N ASP A 111 6.41 14.71 16.95
CA ASP A 111 6.73 15.89 17.75
C ASP A 111 8.14 15.80 18.33
N LEU A 112 8.58 14.61 18.73
CA LEU A 112 9.96 14.38 19.17
C LEU A 112 10.94 14.55 18.00
N LEU A 113 10.62 13.98 16.83
CA LEU A 113 11.43 14.14 15.62
C LEU A 113 11.59 15.61 15.22
N TRP A 114 10.50 16.38 15.23
CA TRP A 114 10.54 17.81 14.93
C TRP A 114 11.30 18.61 15.99
N LYS A 115 11.24 18.23 17.27
CA LYS A 115 12.10 18.84 18.31
C LYS A 115 13.57 18.60 18.00
N VAL A 116 13.97 17.39 17.60
CA VAL A 116 15.36 17.10 17.21
C VAL A 116 15.74 17.88 15.94
N LEU A 117 14.89 17.89 14.92
CA LEU A 117 15.11 18.65 13.68
C LEU A 117 15.18 20.17 13.92
N SER A 118 14.49 20.68 14.92
CA SER A 118 14.58 22.09 15.30
C SER A 118 15.96 22.47 15.83
N LEU A 119 16.74 21.51 16.38
CA LEU A 119 18.15 21.72 16.74
C LEU A 119 19.03 21.96 15.50
N VAL A 120 18.59 21.50 14.33
CA VAL A 120 19.26 21.69 13.03
C VAL A 120 18.59 22.83 12.23
N CYS A 121 17.90 23.74 12.91
CA CYS A 121 17.22 24.90 12.32
C CYS A 121 16.12 24.57 11.30
N VAL A 122 15.56 23.35 11.31
CA VAL A 122 14.41 23.01 10.46
C VAL A 122 13.12 23.36 11.22
N PRO A 123 12.32 24.33 10.75
CA PRO A 123 11.10 24.73 11.43
C PRO A 123 10.04 23.62 11.35
N ARG A 124 9.32 23.40 12.47
CA ARG A 124 8.19 22.45 12.52
C ARG A 124 7.06 22.95 11.60
N PRO A 125 6.56 22.13 10.67
CA PRO A 125 5.39 22.48 9.87
C PRO A 125 4.13 22.52 10.74
N ASN A 126 3.20 23.41 10.43
CA ASN A 126 1.89 23.45 11.07
C ASN A 126 1.04 22.27 10.57
N TYR A 127 0.82 21.26 11.42
CA TYR A 127 -0.07 20.14 11.15
C TYR A 127 -0.95 19.78 12.33
N LEU A 128 -2.05 19.11 12.04
CA LEU A 128 -2.95 18.49 13.01
C LEU A 128 -2.70 16.98 13.02
N SER A 129 -2.47 16.39 14.20
CA SER A 129 -2.40 14.92 14.36
C SER A 129 -3.56 14.35 15.18
N ASP A 130 -4.51 15.21 15.57
CA ASP A 130 -5.73 14.77 16.26
C ASP A 130 -6.55 13.87 15.34
N GLU A 131 -6.73 12.64 15.79
CA GLU A 131 -7.54 11.62 15.12
C GLU A 131 -9.01 11.87 15.46
N LEU A 132 -9.91 11.62 14.50
CA LEU A 132 -11.34 11.68 14.85
C LEU A 132 -11.63 10.58 15.87
N PRO A 133 -12.40 10.86 16.93
CA PRO A 133 -13.07 9.78 17.62
C PRO A 133 -13.85 9.03 16.56
N MET A 134 -13.48 7.77 16.32
CA MET A 134 -14.20 6.93 15.37
C MET A 134 -15.66 7.03 15.79
N PRO A 135 -16.56 7.58 14.95
CA PRO A 135 -17.93 7.83 15.36
C PRO A 135 -18.41 6.51 15.91
N GLU A 136 -18.69 6.50 17.21
CA GLU A 136 -19.10 5.33 17.98
C GLU A 136 -20.17 4.70 17.12
N LYS A 137 -19.80 3.63 16.41
CA LYS A 137 -20.54 3.18 15.23
C LYS A 137 -21.92 2.91 15.75
N SER A 138 -22.84 3.83 15.43
CA SER A 138 -24.12 3.97 16.11
C SER A 138 -24.63 2.57 16.36
N GLU A 139 -24.77 2.18 17.63
CA GLU A 139 -25.18 0.81 18.01
C GLU A 139 -26.45 0.37 17.25
N LEU A 140 -27.21 1.36 16.74
CA LEU A 140 -28.35 1.25 15.84
C LEU A 140 -28.09 0.58 14.47
N TYR A 141 -26.89 0.69 13.90
CA TYR A 141 -26.51 0.01 12.64
C TYR A 141 -25.67 -1.21 12.99
N GLY A 142 -26.37 -2.26 13.44
CA GLY A 142 -25.79 -3.49 13.99
C GLY A 142 -24.57 -4.00 13.24
N TYR A 143 -23.57 -4.43 14.02
CA TYR A 143 -22.27 -5.08 13.73
C TYR A 143 -21.95 -5.53 12.29
N ARG A 144 -22.12 -4.64 11.32
CA ARG A 144 -21.99 -4.97 9.90
C ARG A 144 -20.59 -4.60 9.44
N VAL A 145 -19.73 -5.60 9.24
CA VAL A 145 -18.38 -5.44 8.69
C VAL A 145 -18.44 -4.63 7.40
N GLN A 146 -17.86 -3.44 7.42
CA GLN A 146 -17.82 -2.54 6.27
C GLN A 146 -16.78 -3.06 5.27
N VAL A 147 -17.19 -3.19 4.01
CA VAL A 147 -16.28 -3.54 2.90
C VAL A 147 -15.82 -2.23 2.26
N THR A 148 -14.61 -1.80 2.61
CA THR A 148 -13.99 -0.57 2.11
C THR A 148 -12.99 -0.91 1.00
N TYR A 149 -12.65 0.06 0.13
CA TYR A 149 -11.65 -0.18 -0.93
C TYR A 149 -10.28 -0.52 -0.34
N TYR A 150 -9.92 0.11 0.78
CA TYR A 150 -8.68 -0.21 1.49
C TYR A 150 -8.66 -1.68 1.95
N ARG A 151 -9.75 -2.18 2.54
CA ARG A 151 -9.82 -3.59 2.98
C ARG A 151 -9.78 -4.56 1.80
N LEU A 152 -10.40 -4.20 0.68
CA LEU A 152 -10.30 -4.98 -0.56
C LEU A 152 -8.87 -4.97 -1.12
N LEU A 153 -8.18 -3.83 -1.10
CA LEU A 153 -6.79 -3.69 -1.51
C LEU A 153 -5.89 -4.60 -0.66
N VAL A 154 -5.96 -4.49 0.67
CA VAL A 154 -5.16 -5.28 1.61
C VAL A 154 -5.42 -6.78 1.40
N SER A 155 -6.68 -7.21 1.36
CA SER A 155 -7.03 -8.62 1.12
C SER A 155 -6.56 -9.13 -0.24
N GLY A 156 -6.72 -8.31 -1.29
CA GLY A 156 -6.26 -8.65 -2.64
C GLY A 156 -4.74 -8.81 -2.71
N THR A 157 -3.99 -7.94 -2.03
CA THR A 157 -2.54 -8.03 -1.90
C THR A 157 -2.12 -9.30 -1.16
N ILE A 158 -2.72 -9.62 -0.01
CA ILE A 158 -2.37 -10.84 0.74
C ILE A 158 -2.66 -12.08 -0.11
N PHE A 159 -3.79 -12.10 -0.80
CA PHE A 159 -4.17 -13.20 -1.69
C PHE A 159 -3.18 -13.38 -2.85
N SER A 160 -2.87 -12.31 -3.61
CA SER A 160 -2.02 -12.41 -4.80
C SER A 160 -0.60 -12.84 -4.47
N PHE A 161 -0.01 -12.29 -3.40
CA PHE A 161 1.33 -12.68 -2.97
C PHE A 161 1.35 -14.05 -2.31
N GLY A 162 0.32 -14.44 -1.55
CA GLY A 162 0.20 -15.78 -0.99
C GLY A 162 0.17 -16.87 -2.06
N VAL A 163 -0.63 -16.66 -3.12
CA VAL A 163 -0.67 -17.54 -4.29
C VAL A 163 0.66 -17.52 -5.05
N GLY A 164 1.26 -16.34 -5.24
CA GLY A 164 2.56 -16.20 -5.90
C GLY A 164 3.68 -16.96 -5.16
N LYS A 165 3.74 -16.82 -3.84
CA LYS A 165 4.67 -17.55 -2.96
C LYS A 165 4.45 -19.06 -3.08
N ALA A 166 3.22 -19.53 -2.91
CA ALA A 166 2.90 -20.96 -3.03
C ALA A 166 3.34 -21.52 -4.39
N SER A 167 3.06 -20.80 -5.48
CA SER A 167 3.45 -21.20 -6.83
C SER A 167 4.97 -21.31 -6.98
N LEU A 168 5.74 -20.35 -6.46
CA LEU A 168 7.21 -20.39 -6.49
C LEU A 168 7.78 -21.58 -5.71
N VAL A 169 7.18 -21.89 -4.55
CA VAL A 169 7.58 -23.06 -3.76
C VAL A 169 7.28 -24.36 -4.50
N TYR A 170 6.10 -24.49 -5.13
CA TYR A 170 5.75 -25.67 -5.93
C TYR A 170 6.64 -25.87 -7.16
N LEU A 171 7.20 -24.79 -7.71
CA LEU A 171 8.13 -24.81 -8.83
C LEU A 171 9.60 -24.98 -8.42
N ASP A 172 9.86 -25.29 -7.14
CA ASP A 172 11.21 -25.49 -6.58
C ASP A 172 12.11 -24.25 -6.65
N TYR A 173 11.51 -23.05 -6.46
CA TYR A 173 12.23 -21.77 -6.34
C TYR A 173 12.13 -21.17 -4.92
N PRO A 174 12.66 -21.83 -3.88
CA PRO A 174 12.51 -21.40 -2.49
C PRO A 174 13.15 -20.04 -2.22
N SER A 175 14.31 -19.74 -2.81
CA SER A 175 14.97 -18.44 -2.64
C SER A 175 14.13 -17.28 -3.16
N THR A 176 13.51 -17.43 -4.33
CA THR A 176 12.62 -16.41 -4.91
C THR A 176 11.37 -16.26 -4.05
N ALA A 177 10.80 -17.36 -3.57
CA ALA A 177 9.66 -17.33 -2.65
C ALA A 177 9.98 -16.54 -1.37
N ASN A 178 11.19 -16.69 -0.83
CA ASN A 178 11.65 -15.95 0.35
C ASN A 178 11.83 -14.45 0.08
N TRP A 179 12.31 -14.07 -1.10
CA TRP A 179 12.37 -12.65 -1.50
C TRP A 179 10.99 -12.02 -1.68
N VAL A 180 10.04 -12.77 -2.25
CA VAL A 180 8.64 -12.35 -2.36
C VAL A 180 8.03 -12.17 -0.96
N ASP A 181 8.30 -13.11 -0.06
CA ASP A 181 7.85 -13.05 1.34
C ASP A 181 8.43 -11.82 2.05
N TRP A 182 9.72 -11.53 1.89
CA TRP A 182 10.36 -10.34 2.45
C TRP A 182 9.77 -9.05 1.88
N THR A 183 9.61 -8.97 0.56
CA THR A 183 9.08 -7.76 -0.10
C THR A 183 7.65 -7.49 0.35
N LEU A 184 6.82 -8.54 0.43
CA LEU A 184 5.46 -8.44 0.96
C LEU A 184 5.47 -8.01 2.42
N ALA A 185 6.19 -8.76 3.26
CA ALA A 185 6.13 -8.65 4.71
C ALA A 185 6.83 -7.41 5.27
N VAL A 186 7.77 -6.81 4.53
CA VAL A 186 8.50 -5.63 4.97
C VAL A 186 8.03 -4.38 4.23
N VAL A 187 8.12 -4.36 2.90
CA VAL A 187 7.89 -3.13 2.14
C VAL A 187 6.40 -2.85 2.03
N LEU A 188 5.65 -3.83 1.54
CA LEU A 188 4.26 -3.62 1.17
C LEU A 188 3.32 -3.54 2.38
N THR A 189 3.51 -4.41 3.37
CA THR A 189 2.79 -4.33 4.66
C THR A 189 3.08 -3.04 5.40
N SER A 190 4.32 -2.56 5.46
CA SER A 190 4.65 -1.27 6.12
C SER A 190 3.98 -0.11 5.40
N PHE A 191 4.00 -0.12 4.06
CA PHE A 191 3.31 0.89 3.26
C PHE A 191 1.78 0.85 3.49
N LEU A 192 1.17 -0.34 3.42
CA LEU A 192 -0.26 -0.52 3.66
C LEU A 192 -0.64 -0.15 5.09
N TYR A 193 0.20 -0.45 6.07
CA TYR A 193 0.01 -0.06 7.46
C TYR A 193 -0.06 1.47 7.60
N VAL A 194 0.92 2.19 7.04
CA VAL A 194 0.93 3.66 7.02
C VAL A 194 -0.30 4.21 6.30
N LEU A 195 -0.70 3.59 5.18
CA LEU A 195 -1.92 3.93 4.46
C LEU A 195 -3.16 3.73 5.35
N GLY A 196 -3.21 2.64 6.11
CA GLY A 196 -4.29 2.31 7.04
C GLY A 196 -4.44 3.32 8.17
N LEU A 197 -3.36 3.99 8.59
CA LEU A 197 -3.46 5.07 9.59
C LEU A 197 -4.33 6.24 9.09
N TYR A 198 -4.50 6.41 7.78
CA TYR A 198 -5.41 7.41 7.21
C TYR A 198 -6.90 7.02 7.32
N GLU A 199 -7.24 5.80 7.77
CA GLU A 199 -8.64 5.41 8.06
C GLU A 199 -9.23 6.31 9.17
N MET A 200 -8.41 6.82 10.08
CA MET A 200 -8.81 7.69 11.20
C MET A 200 -8.70 9.20 10.90
N ASN A 201 -8.57 9.56 9.62
CA ASN A 201 -8.34 10.94 9.21
C ASN A 201 -9.49 11.89 9.55
N SER A 202 -9.18 12.96 10.28
CA SER A 202 -10.18 13.94 10.73
C SER A 202 -10.70 14.89 9.67
N LEU A 203 -9.94 15.10 8.60
CA LEU A 203 -10.31 16.01 7.52
C LEU A 203 -11.16 15.35 6.42
N GLY A 204 -11.48 14.05 6.54
CA GLY A 204 -12.21 13.30 5.50
C GLY A 204 -11.46 13.23 4.17
N ARG A 205 -10.16 13.52 4.15
CA ARG A 205 -9.33 13.39 2.94
C ARG A 205 -9.20 11.90 2.65
N TRP A 206 -9.56 11.49 1.44
CA TRP A 206 -9.68 10.08 0.99
C TRP A 206 -10.85 9.30 1.62
N SER A 207 -11.91 9.99 2.02
CA SER A 207 -13.16 9.35 2.47
C SER A 207 -13.71 8.31 1.48
N TRP A 208 -13.48 8.49 0.18
CA TRP A 208 -13.90 7.56 -0.87
C TRP A 208 -13.28 6.16 -0.72
N SER A 209 -12.06 6.04 -0.15
CA SER A 209 -11.34 4.78 0.04
C SER A 209 -11.69 4.08 1.35
N PHE A 210 -11.94 4.86 2.41
CA PHE A 210 -12.06 4.36 3.79
C PHE A 210 -13.49 4.37 4.36
N VAL A 211 -14.31 5.36 4.01
CA VAL A 211 -15.62 5.57 4.66
C VAL A 211 -16.76 4.94 3.88
N GLN A 212 -16.69 5.00 2.55
CA GLN A 212 -17.82 4.58 1.72
C GLN A 212 -17.92 3.05 1.66
N ASP A 213 -18.99 2.51 2.25
CA ASP A 213 -19.31 1.08 2.18
C ASP A 213 -19.62 0.67 0.75
N ARG A 214 -18.84 -0.27 0.22
CA ARG A 214 -18.95 -0.74 -1.17
C ARG A 214 -19.76 -2.01 -1.32
N ARG A 215 -20.47 -2.46 -0.28
CA ARG A 215 -21.37 -3.62 -0.37
C ARG A 215 -22.41 -3.51 -1.50
N TYR A 216 -22.85 -2.30 -1.85
CA TYR A 216 -23.76 -2.10 -2.98
C TYR A 216 -23.15 -2.51 -4.34
N LEU A 217 -21.82 -2.52 -4.49
CA LEU A 217 -21.16 -3.06 -5.69
C LEU A 217 -21.41 -4.56 -5.85
N PHE A 218 -21.64 -5.27 -4.74
CA PHE A 218 -21.98 -6.68 -4.74
C PHE A 218 -23.49 -6.94 -4.74
N ALA A 219 -24.30 -5.97 -4.29
CA ALA A 219 -25.74 -6.15 -4.11
C ALA A 219 -26.62 -5.54 -5.23
N SER A 220 -26.17 -4.49 -5.93
CA SER A 220 -26.97 -3.84 -6.98
C SER A 220 -26.73 -4.49 -8.34
N GLY A 221 -27.68 -5.29 -8.79
CA GLY A 221 -27.74 -5.89 -10.12
C GLY A 221 -27.97 -4.92 -11.29
N SER A 222 -27.87 -3.59 -11.11
CA SER A 222 -27.86 -2.63 -12.25
C SER A 222 -26.45 -2.61 -12.89
N SER A 223 -26.04 -3.79 -13.34
CA SER A 223 -24.66 -4.26 -13.37
C SER A 223 -23.89 -4.00 -14.66
N ALA A 224 -24.52 -3.63 -15.77
CA ALA A 224 -23.82 -3.68 -17.07
C ALA A 224 -22.63 -2.71 -17.16
N THR A 225 -22.78 -1.44 -16.76
CA THR A 225 -21.73 -0.42 -16.94
C THR A 225 -20.47 -0.66 -16.10
N PRO A 226 -20.53 -0.89 -14.77
CA PRO A 226 -19.33 -1.18 -13.99
C PRO A 226 -18.70 -2.53 -14.34
N TYR A 227 -19.50 -3.51 -14.80
CA TYR A 227 -18.97 -4.80 -15.25
C TYR A 227 -18.23 -4.67 -16.59
N CYS A 228 -18.81 -3.95 -17.57
CA CYS A 228 -18.14 -3.68 -18.84
C CYS A 228 -16.85 -2.88 -18.62
N ALA A 229 -16.90 -1.83 -17.79
CA ALA A 229 -15.70 -1.06 -17.42
C ALA A 229 -14.67 -1.94 -16.70
N GLY A 230 -15.10 -2.82 -15.79
CA GLY A 230 -14.22 -3.76 -15.10
C GLY A 230 -13.58 -4.77 -16.04
N VAL A 231 -14.34 -5.32 -17.00
CA VAL A 231 -13.85 -6.24 -18.02
C VAL A 231 -12.82 -5.56 -18.92
N VAL A 232 -13.13 -4.36 -19.42
CA VAL A 232 -12.19 -3.57 -20.23
C VAL A 232 -10.93 -3.24 -19.43
N ALA A 233 -11.08 -2.84 -18.16
CA ALA A 233 -9.94 -2.57 -17.28
C ALA A 233 -9.06 -3.81 -17.07
N CYS A 234 -9.65 -4.99 -16.87
CA CYS A 234 -8.90 -6.24 -16.73
C CYS A 234 -8.15 -6.61 -18.00
N LEU A 235 -8.77 -6.42 -19.17
CA LEU A 235 -8.13 -6.68 -20.46
C LEU A 235 -6.98 -5.71 -20.74
N VAL A 236 -7.19 -4.40 -20.53
CA VAL A 236 -6.16 -3.37 -20.69
C VAL A 236 -5.01 -3.60 -19.72
N TRP A 237 -5.31 -3.94 -18.46
CA TRP A 237 -4.31 -4.29 -17.44
C TRP A 237 -3.47 -5.49 -17.89
N THR A 238 -4.12 -6.58 -18.28
CA THR A 238 -3.45 -7.81 -18.73
C THR A 238 -2.55 -7.53 -19.94
N ALA A 239 -3.06 -6.80 -20.93
CA ALA A 239 -2.32 -6.43 -22.14
C ALA A 239 -1.12 -5.52 -21.82
N PHE A 240 -1.29 -4.54 -20.94
CA PHE A 240 -0.21 -3.64 -20.50
C PHE A 240 0.92 -4.43 -19.84
N PHE A 241 0.61 -5.30 -18.88
CA PHE A 241 1.64 -6.10 -18.21
C PHE A 241 2.25 -7.16 -19.12
N GLN A 242 1.48 -7.72 -20.06
CA GLN A 242 2.04 -8.61 -21.09
C GLN A 242 3.03 -7.87 -21.99
N TYR A 243 2.71 -6.66 -22.42
CA TYR A 243 3.63 -5.81 -23.19
C TYR A 243 4.87 -5.46 -22.36
N ALA A 244 4.70 -5.10 -21.09
CA ALA A 244 5.81 -4.87 -20.18
C ALA A 244 6.70 -6.10 -20.05
N LEU A 245 6.13 -7.31 -19.93
CA LEU A 245 6.88 -8.55 -19.85
C LEU A 245 7.70 -8.79 -21.11
N LEU A 246 7.11 -8.58 -22.29
CA LEU A 246 7.79 -8.77 -23.58
C LEU A 246 8.95 -7.80 -23.74
N THR A 247 8.73 -6.50 -23.49
CA THR A 247 9.78 -5.47 -23.56
C THR A 247 10.89 -5.76 -22.55
N TYR A 248 10.51 -6.16 -21.34
CA TYR A 248 11.44 -6.49 -20.27
C TYR A 248 12.28 -7.74 -20.55
N TRP A 249 11.68 -8.74 -21.18
CA TRP A 249 12.36 -9.97 -21.56
C TRP A 249 13.30 -9.77 -22.75
N ASN A 250 12.89 -8.93 -23.71
CA ASN A 250 13.64 -8.65 -24.94
C ASN A 250 14.74 -7.59 -24.77
N ASP A 251 14.94 -7.02 -23.57
CA ASP A 251 15.99 -6.04 -23.32
C ASP A 251 17.39 -6.65 -23.58
N PRO A 252 18.10 -6.20 -24.64
CA PRO A 252 19.38 -6.77 -25.06
C PRO A 252 20.53 -6.43 -24.12
N GLY A 253 20.34 -5.51 -23.16
CA GLY A 253 21.37 -5.10 -22.18
C GLY A 253 21.89 -6.23 -21.28
N TRP A 254 21.34 -7.44 -21.40
CA TRP A 254 21.61 -8.58 -20.54
C TRP A 254 22.27 -9.78 -21.22
N GLY A 255 22.41 -9.77 -22.55
CA GLY A 255 23.01 -10.90 -23.29
C GLY A 255 24.49 -11.10 -23.00
N ASN A 256 25.20 -10.03 -22.58
CA ASN A 256 26.65 -10.05 -22.36
C ASN A 256 27.03 -9.22 -21.10
N PRO A 257 26.69 -9.64 -19.88
CA PRO A 257 27.09 -8.92 -18.68
C PRO A 257 28.59 -9.19 -18.41
N PRO A 258 29.45 -8.16 -18.38
CA PRO A 258 30.91 -8.35 -18.30
C PRO A 258 31.44 -8.76 -16.91
N VAL A 259 30.60 -9.10 -15.93
CA VAL A 259 31.07 -9.26 -14.54
C VAL A 259 30.40 -10.43 -13.83
N SER A 260 31.18 -11.46 -13.51
CA SER A 260 30.83 -12.47 -12.52
C SER A 260 30.93 -11.86 -11.11
N GLY A 261 29.86 -11.91 -10.33
CA GLY A 261 29.87 -11.39 -8.95
C GLY A 261 28.48 -11.16 -8.35
N PRO A 262 28.42 -10.78 -7.06
CA PRO A 262 27.15 -10.57 -6.33
C PRO A 262 26.28 -9.45 -6.92
N ALA A 263 26.86 -8.46 -7.60
CA ALA A 263 26.10 -7.44 -8.33
C ALA A 263 25.30 -8.03 -9.50
N TYR A 264 25.86 -9.02 -10.21
CA TYR A 264 25.15 -9.75 -11.26
C TYR A 264 24.06 -10.65 -10.68
N ALA A 265 24.35 -11.37 -9.58
CA ALA A 265 23.34 -12.18 -8.89
C ALA A 265 22.17 -11.32 -8.37
N PHE A 266 22.45 -10.11 -7.85
CA PHE A 266 21.44 -9.14 -7.47
C PHE A 266 20.64 -8.63 -8.68
N GLY A 267 21.31 -8.28 -9.79
CA GLY A 267 20.67 -7.86 -11.03
C GLY A 267 19.73 -8.92 -11.59
N VAL A 268 20.16 -10.18 -11.62
CA VAL A 268 19.33 -11.33 -12.03
C VAL A 268 18.16 -11.55 -11.06
N SER A 269 18.40 -11.45 -9.75
CA SER A 269 17.35 -11.63 -8.73
C SER A 269 16.29 -10.52 -8.84
N LEU A 270 16.71 -9.27 -8.92
CA LEU A 270 15.82 -8.14 -9.19
C LEU A 270 15.10 -8.36 -10.53
N LYS A 271 15.81 -8.90 -11.53
CA LYS A 271 15.22 -9.15 -12.84
C LYS A 271 14.06 -10.14 -12.75
N LEU A 272 14.30 -11.25 -12.06
CA LEU A 272 13.31 -12.30 -11.80
C LEU A 272 12.16 -11.80 -10.92
N VAL A 273 12.43 -11.01 -9.88
CA VAL A 273 11.39 -10.45 -9.00
C VAL A 273 10.45 -9.52 -9.77
N VAL A 274 11.00 -8.61 -10.57
CA VAL A 274 10.20 -7.71 -11.41
C VAL A 274 9.46 -8.48 -12.50
N GLY A 275 10.10 -9.49 -13.12
CA GLY A 275 9.44 -10.37 -14.10
C GLY A 275 8.28 -11.16 -13.49
N MET A 276 8.49 -11.75 -12.31
CA MET A 276 7.45 -12.47 -11.55
C MET A 276 6.32 -11.53 -11.13
N PHE A 277 6.63 -10.31 -10.69
CA PHE A 277 5.62 -9.29 -10.38
C PHE A 277 4.77 -8.97 -11.62
N ILE A 278 5.39 -8.78 -12.78
CA ILE A 278 4.68 -8.55 -14.04
C ILE A 278 3.77 -9.75 -14.38
N VAL A 279 4.26 -10.98 -14.25
CA VAL A 279 3.45 -12.20 -14.47
C VAL A 279 2.27 -12.28 -13.50
N VAL A 280 2.48 -12.00 -12.22
CA VAL A 280 1.40 -11.94 -11.21
C VAL A 280 0.36 -10.89 -11.58
N CYS A 281 0.77 -9.72 -12.06
CA CYS A 281 -0.15 -8.69 -12.54
C CYS A 281 -0.98 -9.17 -13.75
N ILE A 282 -0.37 -9.90 -14.71
CA ILE A 282 -1.09 -10.53 -15.84
C ILE A 282 -2.12 -11.53 -15.31
N LEU A 283 -1.72 -12.44 -14.42
CA LEU A 283 -2.59 -13.47 -13.85
C LEU A 283 -3.74 -12.86 -13.03
N ALA A 284 -3.48 -11.78 -12.28
CA ALA A 284 -4.50 -11.06 -11.54
C ALA A 284 -5.53 -10.42 -12.49
N GLY A 285 -5.09 -9.86 -13.63
CA GLY A 285 -5.98 -9.35 -14.66
C GLY A 285 -6.86 -10.44 -15.29
N ILE A 286 -6.28 -11.59 -15.62
CA ILE A 286 -7.02 -12.75 -16.16
C ILE A 286 -8.02 -13.29 -15.13
N PHE A 287 -7.60 -13.45 -13.88
CA PHE A 287 -8.46 -13.95 -12.81
C PHE A 287 -9.63 -13.00 -12.52
N ALA A 288 -9.36 -11.69 -12.42
CA ALA A 288 -10.40 -10.68 -12.26
C ALA A 288 -11.38 -10.67 -13.44
N PHE A 289 -10.88 -10.86 -14.68
CA PHE A 289 -11.73 -11.04 -15.86
C PHE A 289 -12.63 -12.28 -15.73
N ILE A 290 -12.09 -13.44 -15.34
CA ILE A 290 -12.88 -14.67 -15.15
C ILE A 290 -13.95 -14.48 -14.07
N LEU A 291 -13.60 -13.85 -12.94
CA LEU A 291 -14.56 -13.55 -11.88
C LEU A 291 -15.67 -12.61 -12.37
N LEU A 292 -15.33 -11.54 -13.09
CA LEU A 292 -16.30 -10.62 -13.67
C LEU A 292 -17.24 -11.32 -14.66
N VAL A 293 -16.71 -12.24 -15.48
CA VAL A 293 -17.52 -13.05 -16.40
C VAL A 293 -18.45 -14.01 -15.65
N LYS A 294 -18.00 -14.61 -14.55
CA LYS A 294 -18.83 -15.50 -13.72
C LYS A 294 -19.92 -14.77 -12.93
N LEU A 295 -19.70 -13.49 -12.62
CA LEU A 295 -20.63 -12.64 -11.88
C LEU A 295 -21.68 -11.97 -12.79
N LEU A 296 -21.63 -12.20 -14.11
CA LEU A 296 -22.65 -11.70 -15.05
C LEU A 296 -24.03 -12.30 -14.68
N PRO A 297 -25.06 -11.47 -14.47
CA PRO A 297 -26.39 -11.96 -14.12
C PRO A 297 -27.01 -12.77 -15.25
N ALA A 298 -27.82 -13.78 -14.90
CA ALA A 298 -28.48 -14.73 -15.80
C ALA A 298 -29.15 -14.16 -17.08
N PRO A 299 -29.78 -12.97 -17.10
CA PRO A 299 -30.30 -12.39 -18.36
C PRO A 299 -29.22 -12.04 -19.39
N PHE A 300 -27.95 -11.93 -18.98
CA PHE A 300 -26.78 -11.78 -19.85
C PHE A 300 -25.90 -13.04 -19.84
N ALA A 301 -26.46 -14.20 -19.47
CA ALA A 301 -25.75 -15.46 -19.47
C ALA A 301 -25.13 -15.68 -20.86
N VAL A 302 -23.81 -15.60 -20.88
CA VAL A 302 -22.99 -15.95 -22.04
C VAL A 302 -23.46 -17.33 -22.51
N PRO A 303 -23.81 -17.51 -23.79
CA PRO A 303 -24.28 -18.79 -24.32
C PRO A 303 -23.35 -19.91 -23.84
N GLN A 304 -23.90 -21.08 -23.50
CA GLN A 304 -23.14 -22.18 -22.90
C GLN A 304 -21.86 -22.54 -23.69
N ARG A 305 -21.88 -22.33 -25.02
CA ARG A 305 -20.71 -22.44 -25.93
C ARG A 305 -19.60 -21.41 -25.68
N ALA A 306 -19.95 -20.18 -25.34
CA ALA A 306 -18.95 -19.16 -25.04
C ALA A 306 -18.39 -19.33 -23.62
N GLN A 307 -19.13 -19.90 -22.67
CA GLN A 307 -18.57 -20.34 -21.38
C GLN A 307 -17.54 -21.46 -21.55
N SER A 308 -17.83 -22.48 -22.39
CA SER A 308 -16.87 -23.55 -22.66
C SER A 308 -15.63 -23.05 -23.41
N LEU A 309 -15.79 -22.07 -24.31
CA LEU A 309 -14.66 -21.38 -24.96
C LEU A 309 -13.79 -20.62 -23.95
N VAL A 310 -14.38 -19.85 -23.02
CA VAL A 310 -13.62 -19.13 -21.99
C VAL A 310 -12.86 -20.11 -21.08
N GLN A 311 -13.49 -21.22 -20.68
CA GLN A 311 -12.83 -22.26 -19.89
C GLN A 311 -11.68 -22.93 -20.66
N THR A 312 -11.89 -23.23 -21.94
CA THR A 312 -10.86 -23.83 -22.81
C THR A 312 -9.71 -22.86 -23.05
N LEU A 313 -10.00 -21.57 -23.25
CA LEU A 313 -8.98 -20.53 -23.43
C LEU A 313 -8.16 -20.34 -22.14
N ALA A 314 -8.82 -20.30 -20.98
CA ALA A 314 -8.14 -20.23 -19.69
C ALA A 314 -7.24 -21.45 -19.44
N ALA A 315 -7.74 -22.66 -19.77
CA ALA A 315 -6.95 -23.89 -19.67
C ALA A 315 -5.74 -23.87 -20.61
N LYS A 316 -5.89 -23.42 -21.87
CA LYS A 316 -4.79 -23.33 -22.82
C LYS A 316 -3.77 -22.24 -22.48
N VAL A 317 -4.19 -21.11 -21.93
CA VAL A 317 -3.28 -20.07 -21.43
C VAL A 317 -2.48 -20.61 -20.25
N PHE A 318 -3.13 -21.32 -19.33
CA PHE A 318 -2.45 -21.97 -18.21
C PHE A 318 -1.43 -23.03 -18.69
N GLU A 319 -1.82 -23.84 -19.67
CA GLU A 319 -0.95 -24.85 -20.29
C GLU A 319 0.24 -24.21 -21.03
N ALA A 320 0.02 -23.12 -21.79
CA ALA A 320 1.08 -22.39 -22.48
C ALA A 320 2.08 -21.74 -21.51
N LEU A 321 1.59 -21.18 -20.39
CA LEU A 321 2.44 -20.64 -19.33
C LEU A 321 3.29 -21.75 -18.67
N LEU A 322 2.73 -22.94 -18.48
CA LEU A 322 3.45 -24.10 -17.97
C LEU A 322 4.49 -24.66 -18.95
N VAL A 323 4.26 -24.55 -20.28
CA VAL A 323 5.16 -25.08 -21.31
C VAL A 323 6.34 -24.16 -21.62
N VAL A 324 6.18 -22.84 -21.48
CA VAL A 324 7.27 -21.85 -21.66
C VAL A 324 8.30 -21.93 -20.52
N SER A 325 7.91 -22.44 -19.36
CA SER A 325 8.73 -22.51 -18.14
C SER A 325 9.92 -23.49 -18.15
N PRO A 326 9.85 -24.73 -18.71
CA PRO A 326 10.90 -25.72 -18.44
C PRO A 326 11.99 -25.81 -19.53
N LYS A 327 11.69 -25.42 -20.78
CA LYS A 327 12.57 -25.78 -21.92
C LYS A 327 13.84 -24.93 -22.06
N HIS A 328 13.99 -23.82 -21.32
CA HIS A 328 15.18 -22.94 -21.39
C HIS A 328 15.86 -22.71 -20.04
N PHE A 329 15.44 -23.39 -18.97
CA PHE A 329 15.95 -23.15 -17.61
C PHE A 329 16.83 -24.30 -17.09
N GLN A 330 18.02 -24.46 -17.67
CA GLN A 330 19.08 -25.28 -17.05
C GLN A 330 19.86 -24.49 -15.99
N ALA A 331 19.17 -24.02 -14.95
CA ALA A 331 19.77 -23.26 -13.83
C ALA A 331 20.58 -24.13 -12.84
N ASN A 332 20.49 -25.45 -12.95
CA ASN A 332 20.99 -26.39 -11.94
C ASN A 332 22.53 -26.51 -11.86
N ARG A 333 23.28 -26.02 -12.87
CA ARG A 333 24.76 -26.00 -12.81
C ARG A 333 25.34 -24.74 -12.18
N TRP A 334 24.60 -23.63 -12.18
CA TRP A 334 25.14 -22.32 -11.78
C TRP A 334 25.12 -22.12 -10.26
N CYS A 335 24.07 -22.61 -9.58
CA CYS A 335 23.99 -22.58 -8.12
C CYS A 335 25.10 -23.41 -7.46
N ARG A 336 25.41 -24.60 -7.98
CA ARG A 336 26.44 -25.47 -7.40
C ARG A 336 27.85 -24.84 -7.46
N TYR A 337 28.14 -24.05 -8.50
CA TYR A 337 29.43 -23.35 -8.66
C TYR A 337 29.61 -22.12 -7.75
N ILE A 338 28.52 -21.46 -7.35
CA ILE A 338 28.57 -20.27 -6.48
C ILE A 338 28.71 -20.65 -5.01
N PHE A 339 28.05 -21.72 -4.58
CA PHE A 339 28.01 -22.14 -3.17
C PHE A 339 29.24 -22.94 -2.72
N GLU A 340 29.95 -23.63 -3.63
CA GLU A 340 31.14 -24.40 -3.27
C GLU A 340 32.43 -23.56 -3.14
N LYS A 341 32.42 -22.25 -3.46
CA LYS A 341 33.68 -21.50 -3.66
C LYS A 341 33.87 -20.18 -2.91
N ASN A 342 32.98 -19.73 -2.03
CA ASN A 342 33.14 -18.42 -1.38
C ASN A 342 32.94 -18.42 0.13
N ASP A 343 34.05 -18.33 0.88
CA ASP A 343 34.12 -17.65 2.17
C ASP A 343 33.94 -16.14 1.94
N LEU A 344 32.76 -15.59 2.22
CA LEU A 344 32.44 -14.18 1.96
C LEU A 344 33.14 -13.24 2.98
N PRO A 345 34.05 -12.33 2.56
CA PRO A 345 34.78 -11.48 3.48
C PRO A 345 34.00 -10.20 3.89
N ALA A 346 34.58 -9.41 4.80
CA ALA A 346 34.02 -8.18 5.38
C ALA A 346 33.50 -7.05 4.43
N PRO A 347 33.94 -6.86 3.16
CA PRO A 347 33.48 -5.73 2.35
C PRO A 347 32.00 -5.81 1.93
N TYR A 348 31.29 -6.91 2.21
CA TYR A 348 29.85 -7.03 1.91
C TYR A 348 28.92 -6.46 3.00
N LYS A 349 29.45 -6.10 4.19
CA LYS A 349 28.66 -5.44 5.26
C LYS A 349 28.34 -3.98 4.94
N GLN A 350 29.25 -3.27 4.28
CA GLN A 350 29.12 -1.84 3.99
C GLN A 350 28.03 -1.55 2.93
N PRO A 351 27.95 -2.29 1.80
CA PRO A 351 26.88 -2.14 0.82
C PRO A 351 25.51 -2.42 1.44
N PHE A 352 25.40 -3.40 2.33
CA PHE A 352 24.16 -3.72 3.03
C PHE A 352 23.71 -2.61 4.00
N ILE A 353 24.62 -2.04 4.80
CA ILE A 353 24.30 -0.90 5.68
C ILE A 353 23.90 0.33 4.85
N VAL A 354 24.61 0.59 3.75
CA VAL A 354 24.27 1.67 2.82
C VAL A 354 22.91 1.39 2.16
N HIS A 355 22.60 0.15 1.77
CA HIS A 355 21.32 -0.21 1.16
C HIS A 355 20.16 -0.13 2.17
N PHE A 356 20.36 -0.62 3.40
CA PHE A 356 19.40 -0.51 4.49
C PHE A 356 19.15 0.94 4.87
N SER A 357 20.20 1.77 4.93
CA SER A 357 20.08 3.21 5.21
C SER A 357 19.40 3.96 4.06
N ILE A 358 19.70 3.61 2.81
CA ILE A 358 19.01 4.15 1.62
C ILE A 358 17.55 3.71 1.61
N TRP A 359 17.22 2.47 1.97
CA TRP A 359 15.84 1.99 2.03
C TRP A 359 15.07 2.56 3.21
N MET A 360 15.69 2.75 4.37
CA MET A 360 15.12 3.51 5.49
C MET A 360 14.86 4.96 5.07
N LEU A 361 15.82 5.60 4.39
CA LEU A 361 15.65 6.94 3.83
C LEU A 361 14.56 6.97 2.76
N ILE A 362 14.43 5.97 1.88
CA ILE A 362 13.37 5.88 0.87
C ILE A 362 12.01 5.59 1.53
N ALA A 363 11.95 4.79 2.58
CA ALA A 363 10.72 4.54 3.33
C ALA A 363 10.26 5.78 4.11
N LEU A 364 11.20 6.50 4.74
CA LEU A 364 10.97 7.81 5.35
C LEU A 364 10.60 8.86 4.29
N PHE A 365 11.26 8.82 3.12
CA PHE A 365 11.00 9.73 2.02
C PHE A 365 9.66 9.42 1.36
N ALA A 366 9.27 8.16 1.19
CA ALA A 366 7.97 7.72 0.68
C ALA A 366 6.83 8.03 1.66
N ALA A 367 7.08 7.93 2.98
CA ALA A 367 6.18 8.45 4.00
C ALA A 367 6.06 9.99 3.94
N SER A 368 7.11 10.68 3.50
CA SER A 368 7.14 12.14 3.27
C SER A 368 6.80 12.59 1.84
N ALA A 369 6.63 11.65 0.90
CA ALA A 369 6.44 11.91 -0.52
C ALA A 369 5.04 12.47 -0.86
N PRO A 370 3.95 12.09 -0.18
CA PRO A 370 2.66 12.77 -0.34
C PRO A 370 2.73 14.28 -0.01
N PRO A 371 3.44 14.73 1.06
CA PRO A 371 3.76 16.14 1.28
C PRO A 371 4.52 16.82 0.13
N LEU A 372 5.55 16.16 -0.42
CA LEU A 372 6.41 16.68 -1.49
C LEU A 372 5.68 16.74 -2.84
N ALA A 373 4.99 15.68 -3.26
CA ALA A 373 4.19 15.66 -4.49
C ALA A 373 3.06 16.71 -4.46
N TYR A 374 2.45 16.93 -3.31
CA TYR A 374 1.45 17.98 -3.12
C TYR A 374 2.06 19.39 -3.11
N LEU A 375 3.28 19.57 -2.56
CA LEU A 375 4.04 20.82 -2.67
C LEU A 375 4.39 21.12 -4.14
N THR A 376 4.89 20.13 -4.89
CA THR A 376 5.21 20.28 -6.32
C THR A 376 3.96 20.61 -7.14
N TYR A 377 2.83 19.95 -6.89
CA TYR A 377 1.54 20.26 -7.53
C TYR A 377 1.07 21.69 -7.22
N LYS A 378 1.20 22.14 -5.97
CA LYS A 378 0.79 23.50 -5.57
C LYS A 378 1.67 24.58 -6.20
N THR A 379 2.99 24.36 -6.25
CA THR A 379 3.95 25.26 -6.90
C THR A 379 3.71 25.32 -8.40
N LEU A 380 3.46 24.16 -9.05
CA LEU A 380 3.12 24.08 -10.47
C LEU A 380 1.80 24.82 -10.77
N LYS A 381 0.78 24.63 -9.92
CA LYS A 381 -0.52 25.32 -10.04
C LYS A 381 -0.37 26.84 -9.89
N SER A 382 0.36 27.34 -8.90
CA SER A 382 0.59 28.79 -8.74
C SER A 382 1.39 29.40 -9.89
N PHE A 383 2.28 28.62 -10.51
CA PHE A 383 3.06 29.05 -11.68
C PHE A 383 2.21 29.10 -12.95
N LEU A 384 1.27 28.16 -13.11
CA LEU A 384 0.41 28.06 -14.30
C LEU A 384 -0.85 28.95 -14.23
N THR A 385 -1.31 29.33 -13.04
CA THR A 385 -2.53 30.16 -12.87
C THR A 385 -2.45 31.52 -13.59
N PRO A 386 -1.33 32.28 -13.56
CA PRO A 386 -1.23 33.54 -14.33
C PRO A 386 -1.08 33.34 -15.85
N VAL A 387 -0.68 32.14 -16.32
CA VAL A 387 -0.55 31.82 -17.75
C VAL A 387 -1.91 31.57 -18.40
N PHE A 388 -2.89 31.06 -17.65
CA PHE A 388 -4.24 30.81 -18.14
C PHE A 388 -5.23 31.97 -17.96
N LEU A 389 -4.88 32.99 -17.18
CA LEU A 389 -5.75 34.16 -16.94
C LEU A 389 -5.44 35.36 -17.85
N TYR A 390 -4.45 35.25 -18.75
CA TYR A 390 -4.14 36.25 -19.78
C TYR A 390 -4.48 35.77 -21.21
N GLY A 391 -5.55 34.99 -21.35
CA GLY A 391 -6.12 34.58 -22.64
C GLY A 391 -7.36 35.40 -23.00
N THR A 392 -7.15 36.39 -23.88
CA THR A 392 -8.12 37.13 -24.71
C THR A 392 -9.23 37.95 -24.02
N PRO A 393 -9.07 39.28 -23.88
CA PRO A 393 -10.20 40.19 -23.77
C PRO A 393 -10.80 40.44 -25.15
N GLY A 394 -12.10 40.15 -25.29
CA GLY A 394 -12.92 40.67 -26.38
C GLY A 394 -13.59 39.59 -27.23
N PHE A 395 -14.84 39.26 -26.91
CA PHE A 395 -15.93 39.06 -27.88
C PHE A 395 -17.25 38.85 -27.12
N GLU A 396 -17.77 39.91 -26.51
CA GLU A 396 -19.17 39.93 -26.06
C GLU A 396 -19.71 41.34 -26.31
N ASN A 397 -20.02 41.61 -27.58
CA ASN A 397 -20.85 42.73 -28.00
C ASN A 397 -21.68 42.25 -29.20
N SER A 398 -22.93 42.71 -29.25
CA SER A 398 -23.94 42.55 -30.29
C SER A 398 -24.77 41.26 -30.29
N LEU A 399 -25.89 41.30 -29.56
CA LEU A 399 -27.20 40.95 -30.12
C LEU A 399 -28.29 41.64 -29.30
N THR A 400 -28.47 42.92 -29.61
CA THR A 400 -29.69 43.69 -29.35
C THR A 400 -30.65 43.56 -30.52
N THR A 401 -31.93 43.35 -30.18
CA THR A 401 -33.16 43.90 -30.80
C THR A 401 -33.72 43.29 -32.10
N PRO A 402 -35.03 43.47 -32.38
CA PRO A 402 -36.08 44.16 -31.59
C PRO A 402 -37.11 43.24 -30.91
#